data_AF-A0A8H4F3N8-F1
#
_entry.id   AF-A0A8H4F3N8-F1
#
_cell.length_a   1.000
_cell.length_b   1.000
_cell.length_c   1.000
_cell.angle_alpha   90.00
_cell.angle_beta   90.00
_cell.angle_gamma   90.00
#
_symmetry.space_group_name_H-M   'P 1'
#
loop_
_entity.id
_entity.type
_entity.pdbx_description
1 polymer ?
#
loop_
_entity_poly.entity_id
_entity_poly.type
_entity_poly.pdbx_seq_one_letter_code
_entity_poly.pdbx_strand_id
1 'polypeptide(L)'
;MRLLYPVATVFAFAVAYSNAQTYVSPPPRRAPNCALLSGKIYCFGGYTGPTSNYKRDTSLYALDIANVHDSFATKWEEITNASDATLALTEPKVKAQVAVPGDGKNLLISGGFPVSNHSSTPQHIVYNVESNTWRSLAEFDDGPNGKFRQIYLATATYVPEQSKYYFYGGMEKYPVNSWYLDTFTNVNITNATFTKVTDLSKIGYYRMTTLDISSGASNPWQVIPQQNPPTYDYYYQTSIYHGSSKKIYYFGGSYNFVNERGDTVNSTFSEALVFDTTTSSWGNQTFTGGVIPTVRRYHTTTLLPSGQDVLLYGGAVDNAPSRDFCYIANLETYVWSSCNTIRLSDNGIASRAEHSAVLDEANKIVYILFGYDKNKSIVDNYATVLALNVSDPNAIAFVDSTQASPAAPNNERGSGGILGGAVGGAVGGVLLVIGLVVFFVMKKKNRKEPTEEEKEEQLYVDWDAIEGGYTEAYTEACPMPAINTKDIYANANKPYEPNAHEKEEVMRSSPSIANTNTETTAVASVNAPDVALDHQQDTHRGNYITKPDIVL
;
A
#
# COMPACT_ATOMS: atom_id res chain seq x y z
N MET A 1 -18.42 76.55 -35.25
CA MET A 1 -18.48 76.20 -33.82
C MET A 1 -18.55 74.67 -33.74
N ARG A 2 -17.59 74.00 -33.06
CA ARG A 2 -17.56 72.52 -32.91
C ARG A 2 -18.04 72.13 -31.51
N LEU A 3 -18.95 71.16 -31.42
CA LEU A 3 -19.46 70.32 -30.30
C LEU A 3 -20.74 69.64 -30.91
N LEU A 4 -21.13 68.37 -30.71
CA LEU A 4 -20.59 67.21 -29.98
C LEU A 4 -20.97 65.88 -30.69
N TYR A 5 -20.33 64.79 -30.27
CA TYR A 5 -20.79 63.38 -30.38
C TYR A 5 -21.16 62.89 -28.95
N PRO A 6 -21.63 61.64 -28.69
CA PRO A 6 -22.43 60.70 -29.50
C PRO A 6 -23.64 60.14 -28.69
N VAL A 7 -24.51 59.32 -29.31
CA VAL A 7 -25.15 58.18 -28.61
C VAL A 7 -25.24 56.98 -29.56
N ALA A 8 -24.50 55.92 -29.26
CA ALA A 8 -24.69 54.58 -29.81
C ALA A 8 -24.48 53.57 -28.68
N THR A 9 -25.57 53.11 -28.08
CA THR A 9 -25.54 52.23 -26.92
C THR A 9 -25.39 50.77 -27.37
N VAL A 10 -24.22 50.18 -27.15
CA VAL A 10 -24.00 48.73 -27.31
C VAL A 10 -24.06 48.08 -25.94
N PHE A 11 -25.10 47.31 -25.68
CA PHE A 11 -25.17 46.42 -24.51
C PHE A 11 -24.40 45.12 -24.82
N ALA A 12 -23.26 44.92 -24.15
CA ALA A 12 -22.59 43.64 -24.14
C ALA A 12 -23.13 42.79 -22.97
N PHE A 13 -23.89 41.74 -23.29
CA PHE A 13 -24.24 40.70 -22.31
C PHE A 13 -23.06 39.72 -22.15
N ALA A 14 -22.34 39.83 -21.05
CA ALA A 14 -21.41 38.79 -20.64
C ALA A 14 -22.20 37.62 -20.04
N VAL A 15 -22.29 36.51 -20.78
CA VAL A 15 -22.86 35.26 -20.26
C VAL A 15 -21.82 34.60 -19.36
N ALA A 16 -21.98 34.75 -18.04
CA ALA A 16 -21.22 33.98 -17.08
C ALA A 16 -21.71 32.52 -17.10
N TYR A 17 -20.96 31.64 -17.76
CA TYR A 17 -21.17 30.19 -17.67
C TYR A 17 -20.71 29.70 -16.30
N SER A 18 -21.62 29.67 -15.33
CA SER A 18 -21.45 28.87 -14.12
C SER A 18 -21.60 27.39 -14.48
N ASN A 19 -20.48 26.71 -14.74
CA ASN A 19 -20.50 25.25 -14.82
C ASN A 19 -20.95 24.69 -13.47
N ALA A 20 -22.12 24.05 -13.45
CA ALA A 20 -22.58 23.34 -12.27
C ALA A 20 -21.66 22.14 -12.03
N GLN A 21 -20.90 22.16 -10.93
CA GLN A 21 -19.96 21.11 -10.57
C GLN A 21 -20.73 19.82 -10.25
N THR A 22 -20.53 18.79 -11.07
CA THR A 22 -21.24 17.50 -10.94
C THR A 22 -20.44 16.55 -10.05
N TYR A 23 -20.88 16.40 -8.81
CA TYR A 23 -20.29 15.47 -7.86
C TYR A 23 -20.79 14.03 -8.05
N VAL A 24 -19.93 13.07 -7.69
CA VAL A 24 -20.19 11.63 -7.69
C VAL A 24 -19.74 10.99 -6.37
N SER A 25 -20.32 9.82 -6.06
CA SER A 25 -19.82 8.91 -5.03
C SER A 25 -18.98 7.82 -5.70
N PRO A 26 -17.65 7.74 -5.49
CA PRO A 26 -16.84 6.67 -6.05
C PRO A 26 -17.32 5.32 -5.49
N PRO A 27 -17.39 4.25 -6.31
CA PRO A 27 -17.79 2.95 -5.81
C PRO A 27 -16.81 2.48 -4.72
N PRO A 28 -17.30 1.84 -3.64
CA PRO A 28 -16.47 1.22 -2.63
C PRO A 28 -15.38 0.33 -3.23
N ARG A 29 -14.17 0.41 -2.66
CA ARG A 29 -12.96 -0.18 -3.23
C ARG A 29 -11.93 -0.59 -2.19
N ARG A 30 -11.02 -1.49 -2.53
CA ARG A 30 -9.83 -1.83 -1.72
C ARG A 30 -8.55 -1.81 -2.56
N ALA A 31 -7.42 -1.59 -1.89
CA ALA A 31 -6.13 -1.23 -2.46
C ALA A 31 -6.18 -0.04 -3.47
N PRO A 32 -6.86 1.09 -3.15
CA PRO A 32 -6.82 2.29 -3.97
C PRO A 32 -5.46 2.98 -3.86
N ASN A 33 -5.05 3.68 -4.92
CA ASN A 33 -3.80 4.43 -4.95
C ASN A 33 -4.14 5.92 -4.71
N CYS A 34 -4.07 6.38 -3.45
CA CYS A 34 -4.48 7.74 -3.09
C CYS A 34 -3.33 8.64 -2.61
N ALA A 35 -3.50 9.95 -2.79
CA ALA A 35 -2.53 10.99 -2.43
C ALA A 35 -3.22 12.35 -2.24
N LEU A 36 -2.67 13.22 -1.37
CA LEU A 36 -3.00 14.65 -1.38
C LEU A 36 -2.10 15.35 -2.41
N LEU A 37 -2.71 16.06 -3.35
CA LEU A 37 -2.00 16.78 -4.41
C LEU A 37 -2.67 18.15 -4.57
N SER A 38 -1.91 19.23 -4.43
CA SER A 38 -2.36 20.61 -4.64
C SER A 38 -3.70 20.95 -3.93
N GLY A 39 -3.89 20.45 -2.70
CA GLY A 39 -5.08 20.69 -1.87
C GLY A 39 -6.29 19.77 -2.14
N LYS A 40 -6.20 18.82 -3.09
CA LYS A 40 -7.25 17.81 -3.33
C LYS A 40 -6.72 16.39 -3.09
N ILE A 41 -7.54 15.49 -2.58
CA ILE A 41 -7.22 14.07 -2.49
C ILE A 41 -7.54 13.43 -3.83
N TYR A 42 -6.55 12.84 -4.49
CA TYR A 42 -6.73 12.03 -5.68
C TYR A 42 -6.67 10.55 -5.32
N CYS A 43 -7.51 9.72 -5.93
CA CYS A 43 -7.54 8.27 -5.75
C CYS A 43 -7.70 7.56 -7.10
N PHE A 44 -6.75 6.70 -7.44
CA PHE A 44 -6.74 5.93 -8.68
C PHE A 44 -6.97 4.43 -8.44
N GLY A 45 -7.88 3.84 -9.21
CA GLY A 45 -8.05 2.39 -9.32
C GLY A 45 -8.36 1.66 -8.01
N GLY A 46 -7.84 0.45 -7.88
CA GLY A 46 -8.19 -0.49 -6.81
C GLY A 46 -9.11 -1.63 -7.30
N TYR A 47 -9.52 -2.50 -6.38
CA TYR A 47 -10.56 -3.50 -6.63
C TYR A 47 -11.92 -2.96 -6.20
N THR A 48 -12.97 -3.15 -7.00
CA THR A 48 -14.36 -2.77 -6.71
C THR A 48 -15.29 -3.99 -6.71
N GLY A 49 -16.43 -3.92 -6.01
CA GLY A 49 -17.41 -5.01 -5.95
C GLY A 49 -17.05 -6.16 -4.99
N PRO A 50 -17.95 -7.15 -4.83
CA PRO A 50 -17.84 -8.20 -3.81
C PRO A 50 -16.72 -9.20 -4.11
N THR A 51 -16.21 -9.89 -3.09
CA THR A 51 -15.08 -10.83 -3.18
C THR A 51 -15.26 -11.94 -4.23
N SER A 52 -16.51 -12.36 -4.51
CA SER A 52 -16.83 -13.39 -5.50
C SER A 52 -16.80 -12.89 -6.97
N ASN A 53 -16.87 -11.59 -7.20
CA ASN A 53 -16.92 -10.99 -8.54
C ASN A 53 -16.29 -9.58 -8.52
N TYR A 54 -15.09 -9.49 -7.94
CA TYR A 54 -14.38 -8.22 -7.84
C TYR A 54 -13.88 -7.81 -9.23
N LYS A 55 -14.04 -6.52 -9.53
CA LYS A 55 -13.48 -5.89 -10.73
C LYS A 55 -12.22 -5.13 -10.34
N ARG A 56 -11.33 -4.88 -11.31
CA ARG A 56 -10.25 -3.92 -11.13
C ARG A 56 -10.68 -2.63 -11.81
N ASP A 57 -10.57 -1.53 -11.10
CA ASP A 57 -10.99 -0.20 -11.55
C ASP A 57 -9.80 0.58 -12.11
N THR A 58 -10.06 1.43 -13.10
CA THR A 58 -9.10 2.36 -13.74
C THR A 58 -9.55 3.81 -13.64
N SER A 59 -10.65 4.07 -12.93
CA SER A 59 -11.17 5.40 -12.71
C SER A 59 -10.24 6.22 -11.80
N LEU A 60 -10.11 7.52 -12.09
CA LEU A 60 -9.40 8.50 -11.26
C LEU A 60 -10.43 9.45 -10.65
N TYR A 61 -10.47 9.55 -9.32
CA TYR A 61 -11.34 10.47 -8.60
C TYR A 61 -10.54 11.53 -7.85
N ALA A 62 -11.09 12.75 -7.73
CA ALA A 62 -10.56 13.81 -6.89
C ALA A 62 -11.61 14.31 -5.88
N LEU A 63 -11.17 14.64 -4.67
CA LEU A 63 -11.98 15.22 -3.59
C LEU A 63 -11.34 16.52 -3.13
N ASP A 64 -12.08 17.61 -3.24
CA ASP A 64 -11.63 18.93 -2.83
C ASP A 64 -11.88 19.16 -1.33
N ILE A 65 -10.90 18.80 -0.50
CA ILE A 65 -11.01 18.90 0.97
C ILE A 65 -10.96 20.34 1.49
N ALA A 66 -10.57 21.32 0.66
CA ALA A 66 -10.66 22.74 0.99
C ALA A 66 -12.10 23.28 0.86
N ASN A 67 -12.94 22.63 0.04
CA ASN A 67 -14.33 23.01 -0.21
C ASN A 67 -15.37 22.01 0.36
N VAL A 68 -14.94 20.85 0.84
CA VAL A 68 -15.79 19.79 1.40
C VAL A 68 -15.44 19.56 2.87
N HIS A 69 -16.41 19.72 3.76
CA HIS A 69 -16.23 19.50 5.22
C HIS A 69 -17.35 18.65 5.85
N ASP A 70 -18.42 18.37 5.10
CA ASP A 70 -19.70 17.80 5.54
C ASP A 70 -20.00 16.41 4.94
N SER A 71 -19.49 16.12 3.73
CA SER A 71 -19.73 14.83 3.06
C SER A 71 -18.58 14.39 2.16
N PHE A 72 -17.49 13.93 2.78
CA PHE A 72 -16.34 13.34 2.09
C PHE A 72 -16.66 12.07 1.27
N ALA A 73 -17.85 11.47 1.44
CA ALA A 73 -18.26 10.27 0.70
C ALA A 73 -18.90 10.56 -0.67
N THR A 74 -19.47 11.76 -0.87
CA THR A 74 -20.37 12.05 -2.02
C THR A 74 -19.93 13.22 -2.91
N LYS A 75 -18.92 13.99 -2.48
CA LYS A 75 -18.44 15.20 -3.19
C LYS A 75 -17.13 14.96 -3.95
N TRP A 76 -17.03 13.84 -4.66
CA TRP A 76 -15.88 13.56 -5.54
C TRP A 76 -16.17 14.00 -6.98
N GLU A 77 -15.11 14.23 -7.74
CA GLU A 77 -15.12 14.46 -9.19
C GLU A 77 -14.44 13.28 -9.88
N GLU A 78 -15.05 12.70 -10.92
CA GLU A 78 -14.37 11.70 -11.76
C GLU A 78 -13.62 12.38 -12.90
N ILE A 79 -12.31 12.14 -12.99
CA ILE A 79 -11.44 12.77 -13.98
C ILE A 79 -11.39 11.91 -15.24
N THR A 80 -12.26 12.25 -16.19
CA THR A 80 -12.44 11.53 -17.46
C THR A 80 -11.72 12.20 -18.63
N ASN A 81 -11.15 13.39 -18.44
CA ASN A 81 -10.56 14.24 -19.48
C ASN A 81 -9.02 14.38 -19.39
N ALA A 82 -8.35 13.53 -18.61
CA ALA A 82 -6.90 13.53 -18.50
C ALA A 82 -6.24 13.17 -19.84
N SER A 83 -5.18 13.88 -20.22
CA SER A 83 -4.40 13.54 -21.40
C SER A 83 -3.65 12.23 -21.18
N ASP A 84 -3.45 11.46 -22.26
CA ASP A 84 -2.77 10.15 -22.24
C ASP A 84 -3.38 9.11 -21.27
N ALA A 85 -4.67 9.27 -20.92
CA ALA A 85 -5.39 8.36 -20.02
C ALA A 85 -5.37 6.89 -20.46
N THR A 86 -5.12 6.59 -21.74
CA THR A 86 -4.91 5.21 -22.22
C THR A 86 -3.80 4.48 -21.46
N LEU A 87 -2.75 5.18 -21.00
CA LEU A 87 -1.68 4.60 -20.17
C LEU A 87 -2.22 4.02 -18.86
N ALA A 88 -3.20 4.70 -18.24
CA ALA A 88 -3.83 4.28 -16.99
C ALA A 88 -5.00 3.28 -17.21
N LEU A 89 -5.69 3.38 -18.35
CA LEU A 89 -6.80 2.49 -18.71
C LEU A 89 -6.34 1.09 -19.16
N THR A 90 -5.12 0.95 -19.72
CA THR A 90 -4.70 -0.32 -20.34
C THR A 90 -4.41 -1.41 -19.30
N GLU A 91 -3.86 -1.07 -18.12
CA GLU A 91 -3.78 -2.01 -16.99
C GLU A 91 -4.17 -1.37 -15.64
N PRO A 92 -5.28 -1.82 -15.02
CA PRO A 92 -5.70 -1.44 -13.68
C PRO A 92 -4.61 -1.67 -12.63
N LYS A 93 -4.13 -0.60 -11.98
CA LYS A 93 -3.11 -0.70 -10.93
C LYS A 93 -3.75 -0.99 -9.57
N VAL A 94 -3.39 -2.15 -9.01
CA VAL A 94 -3.85 -2.64 -7.71
C VAL A 94 -2.66 -3.18 -6.93
N LYS A 95 -2.57 -2.87 -5.63
CA LYS A 95 -1.41 -3.26 -4.78
C LYS A 95 -0.06 -2.75 -5.32
N ALA A 96 -0.10 -1.64 -6.07
CA ALA A 96 1.05 -0.90 -6.56
C ALA A 96 1.75 -0.15 -5.41
N GLN A 97 2.98 0.28 -5.64
CA GLN A 97 3.65 1.23 -4.77
C GLN A 97 3.20 2.64 -5.14
N VAL A 98 2.91 3.47 -4.15
CA VAL A 98 2.41 4.83 -4.34
C VAL A 98 3.28 5.81 -3.57
N ALA A 99 3.68 6.90 -4.21
CA ALA A 99 4.44 7.96 -3.56
C ALA A 99 4.16 9.32 -4.21
N VAL A 100 4.32 10.38 -3.42
CA VAL A 100 4.17 11.78 -3.83
C VAL A 100 5.51 12.47 -3.62
N PRO A 101 6.06 13.20 -4.60
CA PRO A 101 7.25 14.01 -4.38
C PRO A 101 6.87 15.31 -3.68
N GLY A 102 7.86 16.02 -3.14
CA GLY A 102 7.67 17.25 -2.36
C GLY A 102 7.04 18.42 -3.13
N ASP A 103 6.80 18.28 -4.44
CA ASP A 103 6.07 19.27 -5.24
C ASP A 103 4.54 19.25 -5.02
N GLY A 104 3.98 18.16 -4.47
CA GLY A 104 2.53 18.01 -4.28
C GLY A 104 1.71 18.04 -5.59
N LYS A 105 2.32 17.75 -6.74
CA LYS A 105 1.74 17.79 -8.08
C LYS A 105 1.74 16.45 -8.81
N ASN A 106 2.71 15.59 -8.52
CA ASN A 106 2.88 14.31 -9.19
C ASN A 106 2.44 13.14 -8.29
N LEU A 107 1.63 12.22 -8.83
CA LEU A 107 1.28 10.94 -8.22
C LEU A 107 2.04 9.82 -8.92
N LEU A 108 3.06 9.27 -8.29
CA LEU A 108 3.77 8.10 -8.78
C LEU A 108 3.00 6.83 -8.38
N ILE A 109 2.70 5.98 -9.37
CA ILE A 109 2.13 4.66 -9.19
C ILE A 109 3.03 3.65 -9.92
N SER A 110 3.62 2.72 -9.16
CA SER A 110 4.66 1.81 -9.63
C SER A 110 4.28 0.35 -9.42
N GLY A 111 4.51 -0.49 -10.43
CA GLY A 111 4.26 -1.92 -10.41
C GLY A 111 2.78 -2.24 -10.16
N GLY A 112 2.53 -3.16 -9.22
CA GLY A 112 1.20 -3.65 -8.88
C GLY A 112 0.93 -5.04 -9.44
N PHE A 113 -0.20 -5.63 -9.05
CA PHE A 113 -0.53 -7.01 -9.39
C PHE A 113 -1.16 -7.09 -10.80
N PRO A 114 -0.47 -7.68 -11.80
CA PRO A 114 -0.82 -7.56 -13.21
C PRO A 114 -2.12 -8.30 -13.57
N VAL A 115 -2.74 -7.91 -14.68
CA VAL A 115 -3.92 -8.59 -15.22
C VAL A 115 -3.56 -9.92 -15.88
N SER A 116 -2.49 -9.94 -16.65
CA SER A 116 -2.03 -11.10 -17.43
C SER A 116 -0.52 -11.32 -17.32
N ASN A 117 -0.05 -12.48 -17.78
CA ASN A 117 1.37 -12.76 -17.89
C ASN A 117 2.07 -11.83 -18.91
N HIS A 118 3.31 -11.43 -18.61
CA HIS A 118 4.22 -10.64 -19.46
C HIS A 118 3.56 -9.43 -20.15
N SER A 119 2.74 -8.69 -19.41
CA SER A 119 2.17 -7.42 -19.88
C SER A 119 3.28 -6.44 -20.25
N SER A 120 3.29 -6.00 -21.50
CA SER A 120 4.16 -4.93 -22.02
C SER A 120 3.62 -3.53 -21.72
N THR A 121 2.60 -3.42 -20.87
CA THR A 121 2.09 -2.13 -20.42
C THR A 121 3.06 -1.47 -19.43
N PRO A 122 3.12 -0.13 -19.39
CA PRO A 122 3.99 0.59 -18.47
C PRO A 122 3.79 0.13 -17.03
N GLN A 123 4.84 -0.35 -16.38
CA GLN A 123 4.77 -0.76 -14.97
C GLN A 123 4.71 0.46 -14.06
N HIS A 124 5.34 1.56 -14.48
CA HIS A 124 5.47 2.78 -13.69
C HIS A 124 4.85 3.97 -14.44
N ILE A 125 3.86 4.59 -13.82
CA ILE A 125 3.11 5.72 -14.38
C ILE A 125 3.08 6.87 -13.37
N VAL A 126 3.01 8.09 -13.90
CA VAL A 126 2.85 9.33 -13.12
C VAL A 126 1.64 10.08 -13.66
N TYR A 127 0.73 10.46 -12.76
CA TYR A 127 -0.29 11.48 -13.05
C TYR A 127 0.17 12.83 -12.52
N ASN A 128 0.09 13.87 -13.35
CA ASN A 128 0.36 15.24 -12.93
C ASN A 128 -0.94 16.05 -12.88
N VAL A 129 -1.22 16.67 -11.73
CA VAL A 129 -2.49 17.41 -11.50
C VAL A 129 -2.54 18.77 -12.18
N GLU A 130 -1.39 19.41 -12.42
CA GLU A 130 -1.29 20.76 -12.97
C GLU A 130 -1.48 20.75 -14.49
N SER A 131 -0.89 19.76 -15.18
CA SER A 131 -1.10 19.54 -16.61
C SER A 131 -2.27 18.60 -16.93
N ASN A 132 -2.87 17.96 -15.92
CA ASN A 132 -3.91 16.93 -16.07
C ASN A 132 -3.53 15.84 -17.08
N THR A 133 -2.32 15.29 -16.94
CA THR A 133 -1.72 14.34 -17.90
C THR A 133 -1.17 13.11 -17.20
N TRP A 134 -1.35 11.95 -17.81
CA TRP A 134 -0.59 10.75 -17.49
C TRP A 134 0.71 10.69 -18.29
N ARG A 135 1.74 10.07 -17.72
CA ARG A 135 2.97 9.69 -18.43
C ARG A 135 3.51 8.37 -17.90
N SER A 136 4.13 7.58 -18.75
CA SER A 136 4.95 6.44 -18.32
C SER A 136 6.35 6.90 -17.90
N LEU A 137 7.03 6.03 -17.15
CA LEU A 137 8.46 6.10 -16.91
C LEU A 137 9.15 4.92 -17.62
N ALA A 138 10.48 4.92 -17.64
CA ALA A 138 11.23 3.74 -18.05
C ALA A 138 10.99 2.58 -17.05
N GLU A 139 11.00 1.35 -17.55
CA GLU A 139 10.88 0.14 -16.73
C GLU A 139 12.14 -0.10 -15.88
N PHE A 140 11.97 -0.73 -14.72
CA PHE A 140 13.08 -1.15 -13.86
C PHE A 140 13.86 -2.33 -14.49
N ASP A 141 14.97 -2.00 -15.16
CA ASP A 141 15.88 -2.97 -15.75
C ASP A 141 16.87 -3.52 -14.72
N ASP A 142 16.57 -4.71 -14.20
CA ASP A 142 17.38 -5.44 -13.21
C ASP A 142 18.36 -6.42 -13.88
N GLY A 143 18.76 -6.12 -15.13
CA GLY A 143 19.78 -6.85 -15.86
C GLY A 143 19.43 -8.33 -16.07
N PRO A 144 20.23 -9.30 -15.57
CA PRO A 144 19.94 -10.74 -15.72
C PRO A 144 18.60 -11.18 -15.14
N ASN A 145 18.04 -10.44 -14.18
CA ASN A 145 16.74 -10.74 -13.56
C ASN A 145 15.56 -10.31 -14.44
N GLY A 146 15.81 -9.49 -15.46
CA GLY A 146 14.83 -9.05 -16.45
C GLY A 146 14.35 -7.61 -16.26
N LYS A 147 13.75 -7.07 -17.33
CA LYS A 147 13.34 -5.67 -17.44
C LYS A 147 11.88 -5.36 -17.06
N PHE A 148 11.01 -6.37 -17.11
CA PHE A 148 9.57 -6.20 -16.90
C PHE A 148 9.14 -6.87 -15.59
N ARG A 149 9.82 -6.57 -14.50
CA ARG A 149 9.59 -7.18 -13.18
C ARG A 149 8.27 -6.67 -12.57
N GLN A 150 7.22 -7.48 -12.60
CA GLN A 150 5.88 -7.10 -12.10
C GLN A 150 5.83 -7.12 -10.55
N ILE A 151 6.52 -6.17 -9.93
CA ILE A 151 6.70 -6.09 -8.48
C ILE A 151 5.49 -5.40 -7.81
N TYR A 152 4.92 -6.05 -6.80
CA TYR A 152 3.76 -5.57 -6.06
C TYR A 152 3.98 -5.73 -4.54
N LEU A 153 3.25 -4.95 -3.74
CA LEU A 153 3.36 -4.95 -2.26
C LEU A 153 4.74 -4.60 -1.67
N ALA A 154 5.61 -4.03 -2.51
CA ALA A 154 6.77 -3.29 -2.08
C ALA A 154 6.37 -1.94 -1.47
N THR A 155 7.36 -1.23 -0.97
CA THR A 155 7.25 0.15 -0.50
C THR A 155 7.79 1.12 -1.55
N ALA A 156 7.31 2.37 -1.53
CA ALA A 156 7.94 3.51 -2.21
C ALA A 156 7.90 4.70 -1.25
N THR A 157 9.06 5.33 -1.03
CA THR A 157 9.21 6.48 -0.13
C THR A 157 9.95 7.59 -0.85
N TYR A 158 9.40 8.81 -0.88
CA TYR A 158 10.13 9.96 -1.41
C TYR A 158 11.07 10.54 -0.35
N VAL A 159 12.30 10.87 -0.75
CA VAL A 159 13.34 11.49 0.09
C VAL A 159 13.65 12.87 -0.51
N PRO A 160 13.06 13.97 0.03
CA PRO A 160 13.16 15.31 -0.56
C PRO A 160 14.58 15.81 -0.81
N GLU A 161 15.46 15.60 0.17
CA GLU A 161 16.86 16.05 0.17
C GLU A 161 17.68 15.44 -0.97
N GLN A 162 17.25 14.29 -1.50
CA GLN A 162 17.89 13.60 -2.63
C GLN A 162 17.03 13.66 -3.90
N SER A 163 15.84 14.25 -3.82
CA SER A 163 14.84 14.33 -4.90
C SER A 163 14.51 12.99 -5.56
N LYS A 164 14.62 11.89 -4.80
CA LYS A 164 14.50 10.51 -5.28
C LYS A 164 13.44 9.73 -4.52
N TYR A 165 12.82 8.77 -5.20
CA TYR A 165 12.03 7.72 -4.56
C TYR A 165 12.91 6.53 -4.21
N TYR A 166 12.63 5.90 -3.07
CA TYR A 166 13.31 4.75 -2.51
C TYR A 166 12.33 3.59 -2.46
N PHE A 167 12.68 2.50 -3.13
CA PHE A 167 11.90 1.29 -3.29
C PHE A 167 12.58 0.13 -2.57
N TYR A 168 11.78 -0.62 -1.80
CA TYR A 168 12.25 -1.81 -1.10
C TYR A 168 11.15 -2.85 -0.89
N GLY A 169 11.55 -4.12 -0.95
CA GLY A 169 10.71 -5.27 -0.68
C GLY A 169 9.71 -5.58 -1.79
N GLY A 170 8.62 -6.25 -1.41
CA GLY A 170 7.56 -6.72 -2.30
C GLY A 170 7.76 -8.13 -2.80
N MET A 171 6.93 -8.53 -3.76
CA MET A 171 6.98 -9.81 -4.45
C MET A 171 6.81 -9.58 -5.95
N GLU A 172 7.29 -10.51 -6.78
CA GLU A 172 7.14 -10.43 -8.23
C GLU A 172 6.19 -11.50 -8.76
N LYS A 173 5.23 -11.07 -9.58
CA LYS A 173 4.31 -11.98 -10.28
C LYS A 173 4.86 -12.30 -11.67
N TYR A 174 4.74 -13.56 -12.09
CA TYR A 174 5.29 -14.07 -13.35
C TYR A 174 6.80 -13.83 -13.52
N PRO A 175 7.64 -14.29 -12.56
CA PRO A 175 9.08 -14.13 -12.64
C PRO A 175 9.64 -14.84 -13.87
N VAL A 176 10.60 -14.21 -14.56
CA VAL A 176 11.24 -14.78 -15.76
C VAL A 176 12.07 -16.02 -15.42
N ASN A 177 12.66 -16.04 -14.23
CA ASN A 177 13.55 -17.09 -13.74
C ASN A 177 13.07 -17.62 -12.37
N SER A 178 13.42 -18.87 -12.06
CA SER A 178 13.27 -19.44 -10.70
C SER A 178 14.37 -19.02 -9.73
N TRP A 179 15.34 -18.24 -10.20
CA TRP A 179 16.53 -17.75 -9.49
C TRP A 179 16.75 -16.27 -9.84
N TYR A 180 17.51 -15.56 -8.99
CA TYR A 180 17.90 -14.16 -9.22
C TYR A 180 19.39 -14.00 -8.96
N LEU A 181 20.09 -13.19 -9.74
CA LEU A 181 21.43 -12.73 -9.39
C LEU A 181 21.30 -11.53 -8.46
N ASP A 182 21.82 -11.63 -7.23
CA ASP A 182 22.04 -10.44 -6.41
C ASP A 182 23.21 -9.66 -7.01
N THR A 183 22.90 -8.66 -7.83
CA THR A 183 23.85 -7.79 -8.53
C THR A 183 24.80 -7.03 -7.59
N PHE A 184 24.50 -6.95 -6.29
CA PHE A 184 25.39 -6.32 -5.30
C PHE A 184 26.44 -7.30 -4.73
N THR A 185 26.06 -8.54 -4.43
CA THR A 185 26.98 -9.57 -3.88
C THR A 185 27.58 -10.50 -4.96
N ASN A 186 27.02 -10.46 -6.18
CA ASN A 186 27.29 -11.39 -7.28
C ASN A 186 27.03 -12.87 -6.92
N VAL A 187 25.99 -13.12 -6.11
CA VAL A 187 25.56 -14.47 -5.67
C VAL A 187 24.15 -14.76 -6.17
N ASN A 188 23.89 -15.99 -6.58
CA ASN A 188 22.55 -16.42 -7.01
C ASN A 188 21.65 -16.76 -5.82
N ILE A 189 20.49 -16.11 -5.77
CA ILE A 189 19.34 -16.49 -4.95
C ILE A 189 18.61 -17.64 -5.67
N THR A 190 18.60 -18.83 -5.08
CA THR A 190 18.09 -20.05 -5.73
C THR A 190 16.71 -20.52 -5.24
N ASN A 191 16.24 -20.04 -4.08
CA ASN A 191 14.90 -20.38 -3.54
C ASN A 191 13.90 -19.23 -3.73
N ALA A 192 13.97 -18.55 -4.88
CA ALA A 192 13.23 -17.32 -5.13
C ALA A 192 11.71 -17.51 -5.27
N THR A 193 11.26 -18.65 -5.81
CA THR A 193 9.83 -18.92 -6.09
C THR A 193 9.14 -19.71 -4.98
N PHE A 194 7.81 -19.63 -4.90
CA PHE A 194 7.03 -20.48 -4.01
C PHE A 194 6.87 -21.90 -4.61
N THR A 195 7.18 -22.94 -3.82
CA THR A 195 7.15 -24.35 -4.28
C THR A 195 5.77 -24.83 -4.76
N LYS A 196 4.68 -24.23 -4.28
CA LYS A 196 3.30 -24.52 -4.72
C LYS A 196 2.77 -23.57 -5.79
N VAL A 197 3.46 -22.45 -6.06
CA VAL A 197 2.98 -21.34 -6.91
C VAL A 197 4.19 -20.77 -7.65
N THR A 198 4.58 -21.44 -8.74
CA THR A 198 5.80 -21.12 -9.50
C THR A 198 5.72 -19.82 -10.29
N ASP A 199 4.51 -19.32 -10.54
CA ASP A 199 4.27 -18.02 -11.18
C ASP A 199 4.30 -16.85 -10.16
N LEU A 200 4.84 -17.08 -8.96
CA LEU A 200 5.06 -16.08 -7.92
C LEU A 200 6.46 -16.23 -7.32
N SER A 201 7.20 -15.12 -7.31
CA SER A 201 8.48 -14.96 -6.63
C SER A 201 8.32 -14.20 -5.31
N LYS A 202 9.09 -14.62 -4.30
CA LYS A 202 9.28 -13.92 -3.03
C LYS A 202 10.09 -12.63 -3.19
N ILE A 203 10.78 -12.48 -4.32
CA ILE A 203 11.79 -11.45 -4.58
C ILE A 203 11.12 -10.23 -5.21
N GLY A 204 11.16 -9.09 -4.53
CA GLY A 204 10.73 -7.79 -5.05
C GLY A 204 11.95 -6.91 -5.36
N TYR A 205 11.96 -5.69 -4.82
CA TYR A 205 13.15 -4.84 -4.71
C TYR A 205 13.99 -5.30 -3.50
N TYR A 206 14.70 -6.41 -3.66
CA TYR A 206 15.50 -7.10 -2.62
C TYR A 206 16.76 -6.32 -2.16
N ARG A 207 17.08 -5.23 -2.87
CA ARG A 207 18.11 -4.23 -2.53
C ARG A 207 17.48 -2.85 -2.63
N MET A 208 18.00 -1.90 -1.86
CA MET A 208 17.55 -0.51 -1.95
C MET A 208 17.70 0.01 -3.37
N THR A 209 16.57 0.33 -3.99
CA THR A 209 16.47 0.78 -5.38
C THR A 209 15.92 2.20 -5.39
N THR A 210 16.56 3.09 -6.15
CA THR A 210 16.14 4.48 -6.27
C THR A 210 15.64 4.83 -7.66
N LEU A 211 14.75 5.82 -7.74
CA LEU A 211 14.20 6.36 -8.97
C LEU A 211 14.24 7.89 -8.94
N ASP A 212 14.82 8.49 -9.98
CA ASP A 212 14.80 9.94 -10.22
C ASP A 212 13.95 10.30 -11.45
N ILE A 213 12.69 10.64 -11.22
CA ILE A 213 11.73 11.02 -12.28
C ILE A 213 12.01 12.39 -12.93
N SER A 214 13.00 13.13 -12.42
CA SER A 214 13.36 14.50 -12.83
C SER A 214 14.68 14.58 -13.60
N SER A 215 15.54 13.56 -13.47
CA SER A 215 16.86 13.44 -14.11
C SER A 215 16.89 13.65 -15.63
N GLY A 216 15.79 13.38 -16.34
CA GLY A 216 15.76 13.31 -17.80
C GLY A 216 16.59 12.16 -18.39
N ALA A 217 17.09 11.24 -17.55
CA ALA A 217 17.91 10.12 -17.98
C ALA A 217 17.08 9.05 -18.69
N SER A 218 17.70 8.34 -19.65
CA SER A 218 17.09 7.19 -20.34
C SER A 218 16.83 6.01 -19.41
N ASN A 219 17.67 5.83 -18.39
CA ASN A 219 17.40 4.98 -17.24
C ASN A 219 17.46 5.83 -15.95
N PRO A 220 16.30 6.14 -15.33
CA PRO A 220 16.22 6.89 -14.08
C PRO A 220 16.34 5.99 -12.82
N TRP A 221 16.48 4.67 -12.99
CA TRP A 221 16.57 3.69 -11.91
C TRP A 221 18.01 3.37 -11.52
N GLN A 222 18.27 3.21 -10.22
CA GLN A 222 19.57 2.79 -9.68
C GLN A 222 19.41 1.91 -8.44
N VAL A 223 19.90 0.67 -8.48
CA VAL A 223 20.23 -0.08 -7.26
C VAL A 223 21.44 0.58 -6.63
N ILE A 224 21.30 1.14 -5.43
CA ILE A 224 22.36 1.95 -4.82
C ILE A 224 23.33 1.10 -3.98
N PRO A 225 24.63 1.47 -3.89
CA PRO A 225 25.54 0.87 -2.92
C PRO A 225 24.98 1.00 -1.51
N GLN A 226 24.99 -0.09 -0.75
CA GLN A 226 24.38 -0.13 0.58
C GLN A 226 25.14 -1.05 1.53
N GLN A 227 25.06 -0.76 2.83
CA GLN A 227 25.75 -1.49 3.89
C GLN A 227 24.74 -2.32 4.69
N ASN A 228 25.19 -3.49 5.16
CA ASN A 228 24.42 -4.44 5.99
C ASN A 228 23.02 -4.82 5.42
N PRO A 229 22.85 -5.06 4.11
CA PRO A 229 21.54 -5.30 3.52
C PRO A 229 20.82 -6.50 4.17
N PRO A 230 19.48 -6.47 4.31
CA PRO A 230 18.74 -7.55 4.92
C PRO A 230 18.92 -8.88 4.20
N THR A 231 18.91 -9.95 5.00
CA THR A 231 18.98 -11.36 4.55
C THR A 231 17.62 -11.96 4.21
N TYR A 232 16.54 -11.20 4.44
CA TYR A 232 15.16 -11.59 4.18
C TYR A 232 14.51 -10.62 3.19
N ASP A 233 13.58 -11.13 2.38
CA ASP A 233 12.73 -10.30 1.52
C ASP A 233 11.41 -9.98 2.22
N TYR A 234 11.20 -8.69 2.48
CA TYR A 234 10.02 -8.16 3.17
C TYR A 234 8.95 -7.71 2.19
N TYR A 235 7.68 -7.81 2.58
CA TYR A 235 6.54 -7.38 1.78
C TYR A 235 5.33 -7.08 2.69
N TYR A 236 4.33 -6.35 2.18
CA TYR A 236 3.24 -5.77 3.01
C TYR A 236 3.72 -4.80 4.11
N GLN A 237 4.99 -4.39 4.08
CA GLN A 237 5.48 -3.29 4.91
C GLN A 237 4.84 -1.97 4.48
N THR A 238 4.79 -1.03 5.42
CA THR A 238 4.63 0.40 5.13
C THR A 238 5.87 1.14 5.57
N SER A 239 6.16 2.26 4.92
CA SER A 239 7.45 2.96 5.04
C SER A 239 7.25 4.45 5.32
N ILE A 240 8.03 4.99 6.26
CA ILE A 240 8.01 6.39 6.65
C ILE A 240 9.41 6.98 6.54
N TYR A 241 9.56 8.07 5.77
CA TYR A 241 10.76 8.91 5.86
C TYR A 241 10.65 9.86 7.04
N HIS A 242 11.63 9.82 7.94
CA HIS A 242 11.75 10.73 9.06
C HIS A 242 12.80 11.79 8.74
N GLY A 243 12.33 13.00 8.42
CA GLY A 243 13.17 14.09 7.91
C GLY A 243 14.24 14.60 8.90
N SER A 244 14.06 14.43 10.21
CA SER A 244 15.06 14.85 11.20
C SER A 244 16.24 13.86 11.29
N SER A 245 15.96 12.55 11.34
CA SER A 245 17.01 11.51 11.42
C SER A 245 17.51 11.01 10.06
N LYS A 246 16.94 11.50 8.95
CA LYS A 246 17.26 11.10 7.56
C LYS A 246 17.12 9.58 7.32
N LYS A 247 16.17 8.94 8.00
CA LYS A 247 15.96 7.48 7.97
C LYS A 247 14.60 7.12 7.40
N ILE A 248 14.54 6.00 6.67
CA ILE A 248 13.29 5.35 6.29
C ILE A 248 13.04 4.21 7.27
N TYR A 249 11.92 4.25 7.99
CA TYR A 249 11.46 3.20 8.91
C TYR A 249 10.42 2.32 8.22
N TYR A 250 10.55 1.01 8.35
CA TYR A 250 9.67 0.02 7.73
C TYR A 250 8.91 -0.78 8.79
N PHE A 251 7.58 -0.72 8.76
CA PHE A 251 6.70 -1.25 9.81
C PHE A 251 5.81 -2.40 9.34
N GLY A 252 5.81 -3.49 10.12
CA GLY A 252 4.86 -4.60 9.98
C GLY A 252 5.06 -5.46 8.73
N GLY A 253 3.96 -6.04 8.24
CA GLY A 253 3.97 -6.88 7.04
C GLY A 253 4.44 -8.31 7.31
N SER A 254 5.18 -8.87 6.35
CA SER A 254 5.73 -10.22 6.40
C SER A 254 7.09 -10.27 5.72
N TYR A 255 7.85 -11.34 5.96
CA TYR A 255 9.11 -11.62 5.27
C TYR A 255 9.26 -13.09 4.90
N ASN A 256 10.14 -13.35 3.93
CA ASN A 256 10.44 -14.69 3.43
C ASN A 256 11.93 -15.03 3.60
N PHE A 257 12.21 -16.31 3.81
CA PHE A 257 13.56 -16.86 3.71
C PHE A 257 13.95 -17.03 2.23
N VAL A 258 15.07 -16.41 1.87
CA VAL A 258 15.51 -16.19 0.49
C VAL A 258 16.47 -17.30 0.01
N ASN A 259 17.37 -17.74 0.90
CA ASN A 259 18.36 -18.79 0.63
C ASN A 259 18.01 -20.13 1.27
N GLU A 260 16.94 -20.20 2.07
CA GLU A 260 16.54 -21.37 2.85
C GLU A 260 15.06 -21.67 2.63
N ARG A 261 14.66 -22.95 2.78
CA ARG A 261 13.25 -23.36 2.70
C ARG A 261 12.57 -23.12 4.05
N GLY A 262 12.03 -21.92 4.22
CA GLY A 262 11.15 -21.56 5.33
C GLY A 262 9.79 -21.05 4.85
N ASP A 263 8.81 -21.11 5.74
CA ASP A 263 7.51 -20.47 5.55
C ASP A 263 7.62 -18.94 5.69
N THR A 264 6.63 -18.22 5.16
CA THR A 264 6.46 -16.78 5.40
C THR A 264 6.24 -16.51 6.88
N VAL A 265 6.97 -15.54 7.45
CA VAL A 265 6.80 -15.07 8.82
C VAL A 265 6.16 -13.68 8.82
N ASN A 266 5.25 -13.39 9.75
CA ASN A 266 4.71 -12.04 9.94
C ASN A 266 5.70 -11.21 10.77
N SER A 267 5.97 -9.96 10.35
CA SER A 267 6.88 -9.07 11.08
C SER A 267 6.26 -8.58 12.39
N THR A 268 7.05 -8.54 13.46
CA THR A 268 6.69 -7.86 14.71
C THR A 268 6.65 -6.33 14.53
N PHE A 269 5.97 -5.63 15.43
CA PHE A 269 6.06 -4.17 15.59
C PHE A 269 6.96 -3.74 16.76
N SER A 270 7.53 -4.69 17.52
CA SER A 270 8.57 -4.42 18.52
C SER A 270 9.94 -4.10 17.90
N GLU A 271 10.05 -4.21 16.57
CA GLU A 271 11.24 -3.86 15.81
C GLU A 271 10.79 -3.33 14.44
N ALA A 272 11.43 -2.27 13.96
CA ALA A 272 11.32 -1.79 12.60
C ALA A 272 12.66 -2.01 11.88
N LEU A 273 12.60 -2.45 10.63
CA LEU A 273 13.75 -2.35 9.74
C LEU A 273 13.95 -0.87 9.39
N VAL A 274 15.19 -0.42 9.27
CA VAL A 274 15.54 1.00 9.04
C VAL A 274 16.63 1.12 7.99
N PHE A 275 16.46 2.06 7.06
CA PHE A 275 17.50 2.47 6.11
C PHE A 275 17.92 3.91 6.37
N ASP A 276 19.20 4.14 6.66
CA ASP A 276 19.77 5.49 6.78
C ASP A 276 20.15 6.01 5.39
N THR A 277 19.51 7.10 4.96
CA THR A 277 19.71 7.64 3.60
C THR A 277 21.00 8.47 3.46
N THR A 278 21.70 8.74 4.57
CA THR A 278 22.96 9.50 4.60
C THR A 278 24.17 8.57 4.47
N THR A 279 24.15 7.45 5.18
CA THR A 279 25.23 6.44 5.17
C THR A 279 24.98 5.28 4.20
N SER A 280 23.78 5.21 3.61
CA SER A 280 23.26 4.07 2.85
C SER A 280 23.34 2.74 3.63
N SER A 281 23.17 2.78 4.95
CA SER A 281 23.26 1.59 5.81
C SER A 281 21.90 1.14 6.31
N TRP A 282 21.65 -0.16 6.23
CA TRP A 282 20.55 -0.81 6.90
C TRP A 282 20.86 -1.10 8.37
N GLY A 283 19.82 -1.17 9.18
CA GLY A 283 19.84 -1.61 10.58
C GLY A 283 18.42 -1.80 11.10
N ASN A 284 18.30 -2.12 12.38
CA ASN A 284 17.01 -2.27 13.05
C ASN A 284 16.83 -1.22 14.15
N GLN A 285 15.58 -0.84 14.41
CA GLN A 285 15.19 -0.03 15.55
C GLN A 285 14.20 -0.80 16.41
N THR A 286 14.57 -1.11 17.65
CA THR A 286 13.64 -1.67 18.65
C THR A 286 12.62 -0.62 19.06
N PHE A 287 11.35 -1.02 19.13
CA PHE A 287 10.26 -0.24 19.72
C PHE A 287 9.72 -0.93 20.97
N THR A 288 9.40 -0.14 21.97
CA THR A 288 8.92 -0.59 23.29
C THR A 288 7.54 0.03 23.59
N GLY A 289 7.09 -0.08 24.84
CA GLY A 289 5.80 0.44 25.30
C GLY A 289 4.98 -0.63 26.01
N GLY A 290 3.96 -0.20 26.76
CA GLY A 290 3.04 -1.12 27.44
C GLY A 290 2.10 -1.88 26.48
N VAL A 291 2.06 -1.46 25.21
CA VAL A 291 1.21 -2.02 24.15
C VAL A 291 1.97 -2.01 22.83
N ILE A 292 2.18 -3.19 22.24
CA ILE A 292 2.76 -3.34 20.90
C ILE A 292 1.64 -3.76 19.94
N PRO A 293 1.52 -3.17 18.73
CA PRO A 293 0.51 -3.59 17.76
C PRO A 293 0.61 -5.09 17.42
N THR A 294 -0.53 -5.78 17.30
CA THR A 294 -0.52 -7.16 16.79
C THR A 294 0.00 -7.21 15.35
N VAL A 295 0.76 -8.27 15.02
CA VAL A 295 1.33 -8.47 13.68
C VAL A 295 0.23 -8.46 12.62
N ARG A 296 0.43 -7.73 11.52
CA ARG A 296 -0.59 -7.55 10.49
C ARG A 296 -0.01 -7.18 9.14
N ARG A 297 -0.85 -7.31 8.12
CA ARG A 297 -0.61 -6.86 6.75
C ARG A 297 -1.68 -5.84 6.36
N TYR A 298 -1.46 -5.08 5.29
CA TYR A 298 -2.46 -4.15 4.73
C TYR A 298 -2.91 -3.00 5.64
N HIS A 299 -2.11 -2.67 6.66
CA HIS A 299 -2.20 -1.43 7.42
C HIS A 299 -1.64 -0.26 6.61
N THR A 300 -1.87 0.95 7.11
CA THR A 300 -1.14 2.16 6.68
C THR A 300 -0.29 2.66 7.84
N THR A 301 0.82 3.33 7.53
CA THR A 301 1.49 4.24 8.46
C THR A 301 1.51 5.65 7.87
N THR A 302 1.47 6.67 8.72
CA THR A 302 1.48 8.08 8.33
C THR A 302 2.23 8.89 9.36
N LEU A 303 3.33 9.56 8.95
CA LEU A 303 4.01 10.53 9.80
C LEU A 303 3.07 11.70 10.05
N LEU A 304 2.90 12.10 11.30
CA LEU A 304 1.99 13.15 11.72
C LEU A 304 2.65 14.53 11.67
N PRO A 305 1.87 15.63 11.71
CA PRO A 305 2.40 17.01 11.69
C PRO A 305 3.32 17.39 12.86
N SER A 306 3.48 16.54 13.89
CA SER A 306 4.53 16.71 14.90
C SER A 306 5.94 16.46 14.34
N GLY A 307 6.05 15.79 13.20
CA GLY A 307 7.32 15.38 12.60
C GLY A 307 8.01 14.20 13.30
N GLN A 308 7.46 13.72 14.43
CA GLN A 308 8.03 12.66 15.27
C GLN A 308 7.12 11.45 15.42
N ASP A 309 5.80 11.65 15.36
CA ASP A 309 4.82 10.59 15.66
C ASP A 309 4.28 9.97 14.39
N VAL A 310 4.14 8.65 14.38
CA VAL A 310 3.63 7.87 13.26
C VAL A 310 2.32 7.20 13.67
N LEU A 311 1.23 7.57 13.01
CA LEU A 311 -0.03 6.86 13.11
C LEU A 311 0.05 5.56 12.30
N LEU A 312 -0.14 4.44 12.97
CA LEU A 312 -0.49 3.16 12.37
C LEU A 312 -2.01 3.01 12.39
N TYR A 313 -2.61 2.78 11.22
CA TYR A 313 -4.05 2.56 11.10
C TYR A 313 -4.41 1.26 10.38
N GLY A 314 -5.41 0.57 10.91
CA GLY A 314 -6.06 -0.60 10.33
C GLY A 314 -5.14 -1.81 10.18
N GLY A 315 -5.27 -2.46 9.03
CA GLY A 315 -4.62 -3.73 8.69
C GLY A 315 -5.44 -4.95 9.08
N ALA A 316 -4.95 -6.12 8.70
CA ALA A 316 -5.64 -7.40 8.88
C ALA A 316 -4.71 -8.54 9.27
N VAL A 317 -5.30 -9.49 10.01
CA VAL A 317 -4.77 -10.83 10.31
C VAL A 317 -5.70 -11.82 9.61
N ASP A 318 -5.14 -12.74 8.83
CA ASP A 318 -5.88 -13.79 8.09
C ASP A 318 -7.07 -13.27 7.25
N ASN A 319 -6.91 -12.06 6.71
CA ASN A 319 -7.91 -11.30 5.94
C ASN A 319 -9.09 -10.74 6.74
N ALA A 320 -9.12 -10.86 8.07
CA ALA A 320 -10.03 -10.14 8.95
C ALA A 320 -9.36 -8.86 9.47
N PRO A 321 -9.99 -7.67 9.39
CA PRO A 321 -9.39 -6.45 9.91
C PRO A 321 -9.10 -6.52 11.41
N SER A 322 -7.93 -6.03 11.79
CA SER A 322 -7.45 -6.01 13.18
C SER A 322 -8.38 -5.16 14.05
N ARG A 323 -8.79 -5.70 15.21
CA ARG A 323 -9.63 -4.97 16.17
C ARG A 323 -8.87 -3.88 16.92
N ASP A 324 -7.56 -4.08 17.07
CA ASP A 324 -6.62 -3.09 17.57
C ASP A 324 -6.09 -2.24 16.39
N PHE A 325 -6.99 -1.49 15.74
CA PHE A 325 -6.72 -0.78 14.49
C PHE A 325 -5.97 0.56 14.61
N CYS A 326 -5.66 1.09 15.80
CA CYS A 326 -5.10 2.43 15.98
C CYS A 326 -3.94 2.46 16.98
N TYR A 327 -2.74 2.84 16.53
CA TYR A 327 -1.57 3.04 17.38
C TYR A 327 -0.74 4.24 16.93
N ILE A 328 0.02 4.83 17.85
CA ILE A 328 1.01 5.88 17.59
C ILE A 328 2.39 5.34 17.98
N ALA A 329 3.37 5.43 17.09
CA ALA A 329 4.79 5.24 17.40
C ALA A 329 5.49 6.60 17.43
N ASN A 330 6.18 6.93 18.51
CA ASN A 330 7.05 8.10 18.54
C ASN A 330 8.47 7.71 18.10
N LEU A 331 9.04 8.41 17.10
CA LEU A 331 10.33 8.12 16.48
C LEU A 331 11.54 8.73 17.23
N GLU A 332 11.34 9.44 18.33
CA GLU A 332 12.42 9.90 19.21
C GLU A 332 12.58 9.00 20.44
N THR A 333 11.48 8.62 21.08
CA THR A 333 11.47 7.74 22.26
C THR A 333 11.39 6.25 21.92
N TYR A 334 11.00 5.91 20.69
CA TYR A 334 10.75 4.54 20.22
C TYR A 334 9.74 3.79 21.09
N VAL A 335 8.65 4.47 21.46
CA VAL A 335 7.55 3.94 22.26
C VAL A 335 6.27 3.90 21.44
N TRP A 336 5.56 2.77 21.49
CA TRP A 336 4.19 2.63 21.02
C TRP A 336 3.19 3.03 22.11
N SER A 337 2.17 3.78 21.71
CA SER A 337 0.94 4.02 22.46
C SER A 337 -0.28 3.60 21.64
N SER A 338 -1.39 3.29 22.32
CA SER A 338 -2.61 2.78 21.68
C SER A 338 -3.67 3.87 21.63
N CYS A 339 -4.19 4.15 20.43
CA CYS A 339 -5.38 4.97 20.23
C CYS A 339 -6.65 4.13 19.98
N ASN A 340 -6.63 2.84 20.34
CA ASN A 340 -7.75 1.89 20.15
C ASN A 340 -9.03 2.19 20.96
N THR A 341 -9.07 3.31 21.68
CA THR A 341 -10.24 3.84 22.37
C THR A 341 -11.15 4.67 21.45
N ILE A 342 -10.65 5.18 20.31
CA ILE A 342 -11.43 6.05 19.41
C ILE A 342 -12.63 5.33 18.78
N ARG A 343 -13.78 6.00 18.70
CA ARG A 343 -15.03 5.47 18.13
C ARG A 343 -15.67 6.52 17.23
N LEU A 344 -16.35 6.07 16.17
CA LEU A 344 -17.23 6.92 15.39
C LEU A 344 -18.49 7.23 16.21
N SER A 345 -19.03 8.44 16.07
CA SER A 345 -20.19 8.92 16.85
C SER A 345 -21.48 8.12 16.61
N ASP A 346 -21.63 7.58 15.40
CA ASP A 346 -22.72 6.70 14.98
C ASP A 346 -22.53 5.23 15.41
N ASN A 347 -21.42 4.90 16.10
CA ASN A 347 -20.95 3.54 16.38
C ASN A 347 -20.66 2.70 15.11
N GLY A 348 -20.35 3.36 13.99
CA GLY A 348 -19.96 2.73 12.73
C GLY A 348 -18.61 2.02 12.77
N ILE A 349 -18.23 1.42 11.64
CA ILE A 349 -17.06 0.54 11.55
C ILE A 349 -15.78 1.33 11.23
N ALA A 350 -14.95 1.50 12.26
CA ALA A 350 -13.65 2.16 12.17
C ALA A 350 -12.54 1.24 11.59
N SER A 351 -12.46 0.00 12.06
CA SER A 351 -11.42 -0.97 11.68
C SER A 351 -11.55 -1.43 10.23
N ARG A 352 -10.46 -1.34 9.46
CA ARG A 352 -10.43 -1.72 8.04
C ARG A 352 -9.01 -2.05 7.55
N ALA A 353 -8.93 -2.69 6.39
CA ALA A 353 -7.67 -3.10 5.76
C ALA A 353 -7.71 -2.92 4.23
N GLU A 354 -6.53 -2.94 3.59
CA GLU A 354 -6.36 -2.57 2.17
C GLU A 354 -6.96 -1.17 1.86
N HIS A 355 -6.98 -0.26 2.84
CA HIS A 355 -7.31 1.16 2.65
C HIS A 355 -6.05 1.94 2.22
N SER A 356 -6.24 3.19 1.80
CA SER A 356 -5.15 4.17 1.71
C SER A 356 -5.27 5.19 2.83
N ALA A 357 -4.18 5.86 3.20
CA ALA A 357 -4.17 6.92 4.20
C ALA A 357 -3.42 8.13 3.65
N VAL A 358 -3.99 9.32 3.86
CA VAL A 358 -3.48 10.58 3.31
C VAL A 358 -3.52 11.64 4.40
N LEU A 359 -2.38 12.29 4.66
CA LEU A 359 -2.31 13.43 5.58
C LEU A 359 -2.64 14.73 4.85
N ASP A 360 -3.57 15.50 5.41
CA ASP A 360 -3.64 16.95 5.26
C ASP A 360 -2.90 17.58 6.46
N GLU A 361 -1.70 18.08 6.18
CA GLU A 361 -0.82 18.66 7.18
C GLU A 361 -1.32 20.03 7.67
N ALA A 362 -1.98 20.79 6.79
CA ALA A 362 -2.47 22.14 7.10
C ALA A 362 -3.64 22.10 8.08
N ASN A 363 -4.61 21.19 7.86
CA ASN A 363 -5.74 20.99 8.78
C ASN A 363 -5.44 19.96 9.89
N LYS A 364 -4.28 19.28 9.84
CA LYS A 364 -3.89 18.20 10.76
C LYS A 364 -4.94 17.09 10.80
N ILE A 365 -5.35 16.62 9.61
CA ILE A 365 -6.31 15.54 9.43
C ILE A 365 -5.66 14.40 8.65
N VAL A 366 -5.76 13.17 9.14
CA VAL A 366 -5.47 11.97 8.34
C VAL A 366 -6.77 11.40 7.80
N TYR A 367 -6.88 11.33 6.48
CA TYR A 367 -8.00 10.71 5.78
C TYR A 367 -7.72 9.23 5.56
N ILE A 368 -8.58 8.36 6.07
CA ILE A 368 -8.55 6.91 5.82
C ILE A 368 -9.55 6.60 4.71
N LEU A 369 -9.03 6.14 3.58
CA LEU A 369 -9.72 6.09 2.29
C LEU A 369 -10.01 4.64 1.87
N PHE A 370 -11.30 4.33 1.79
CA PHE A 370 -11.89 3.05 1.38
C PHE A 370 -11.36 1.85 2.19
N GLY A 371 -11.18 0.68 1.56
CA GLY A 371 -10.69 -0.56 2.16
C GLY A 371 -11.73 -1.68 2.19
N TYR A 372 -11.63 -2.55 3.19
CA TYR A 372 -12.68 -3.50 3.57
C TYR A 372 -12.76 -3.67 5.09
N ASP A 373 -13.95 -4.00 5.58
CA ASP A 373 -14.29 -4.16 7.00
C ASP A 373 -14.44 -5.64 7.43
N LYS A 374 -14.79 -6.53 6.49
CA LYS A 374 -15.03 -7.96 6.77
C LYS A 374 -14.54 -8.86 5.63
N ASN A 375 -13.58 -9.75 5.89
CA ASN A 375 -13.15 -10.84 4.99
C ASN A 375 -12.98 -10.45 3.50
N LYS A 376 -12.33 -9.31 3.23
CA LYS A 376 -12.18 -8.69 1.89
C LYS A 376 -13.47 -8.31 1.15
N SER A 377 -14.63 -8.49 1.79
CA SER A 377 -15.92 -8.06 1.30
C SER A 377 -15.94 -6.54 1.22
N ILE A 378 -16.17 -6.03 0.02
CA ILE A 378 -16.43 -4.62 -0.20
C ILE A 378 -17.95 -4.48 -0.14
N VAL A 379 -18.47 -4.02 1.01
CA VAL A 379 -19.91 -3.79 1.22
C VAL A 379 -20.22 -2.31 1.13
N ASP A 380 -21.39 -1.96 0.59
CA ASP A 380 -21.80 -0.55 0.39
C ASP A 380 -22.26 0.15 1.68
N ASN A 381 -22.15 -0.52 2.83
CA ASN A 381 -22.81 -0.13 4.09
C ASN A 381 -21.86 0.51 5.12
N TYR A 382 -20.65 0.94 4.74
CA TYR A 382 -19.70 1.57 5.67
C TYR A 382 -19.09 2.85 5.09
N ALA A 383 -18.70 3.79 5.96
CA ALA A 383 -18.15 5.07 5.56
C ALA A 383 -16.86 4.91 4.74
N THR A 384 -16.90 5.25 3.46
CA THR A 384 -15.78 5.12 2.50
C THR A 384 -14.64 6.09 2.77
N VAL A 385 -14.88 7.16 3.53
CA VAL A 385 -13.83 8.09 3.99
C VAL A 385 -14.03 8.32 5.48
N LEU A 386 -12.98 8.11 6.28
CA LEU A 386 -12.91 8.57 7.66
C LEU A 386 -11.92 9.74 7.74
N ALA A 387 -12.22 10.75 8.55
CA ALA A 387 -11.29 11.84 8.87
C ALA A 387 -10.88 11.72 10.35
N LEU A 388 -9.58 11.66 10.60
CA LEU A 388 -8.98 11.61 11.94
C LEU A 388 -8.31 12.96 12.22
N ASN A 389 -8.73 13.67 13.26
CA ASN A 389 -7.96 14.80 13.78
C ASN A 389 -6.71 14.25 14.47
N VAL A 390 -5.54 14.71 13.99
CA VAL A 390 -4.21 14.30 14.46
C VAL A 390 -3.43 15.47 15.07
N SER A 391 -4.14 16.53 15.50
CA SER A 391 -3.53 17.76 16.06
C SER A 391 -2.73 17.53 17.35
N ASP A 392 -3.15 16.55 18.16
CA ASP A 392 -2.43 16.04 19.32
C ASP A 392 -2.33 14.50 19.17
N PRO A 393 -1.12 13.93 19.00
CA PRO A 393 -0.91 12.49 18.92
C PRO A 393 -1.47 11.69 20.10
N ASN A 394 -1.63 12.31 21.28
CA ASN A 394 -2.16 11.66 22.48
C ASN A 394 -3.71 11.68 22.53
N ALA A 395 -4.35 12.49 21.69
CA ALA A 395 -5.79 12.75 21.70
C ALA A 395 -6.40 12.66 20.28
N ILE A 396 -5.95 11.68 19.49
CA ILE A 396 -6.53 11.34 18.19
C ILE A 396 -8.05 11.13 18.34
N ALA A 397 -8.83 11.67 17.42
CA ALA A 397 -10.28 11.48 17.38
C ALA A 397 -10.81 11.53 15.94
N PHE A 398 -11.98 10.93 15.70
CA PHE A 398 -12.68 11.14 14.41
C PHE A 398 -13.28 12.54 14.35
N VAL A 399 -13.25 13.14 13.16
CA VAL A 399 -13.96 14.41 12.88
C VAL A 399 -15.41 14.07 12.55
N ASP A 400 -16.34 14.56 13.37
CA ASP A 400 -17.78 14.46 13.09
C ASP A 400 -18.15 15.37 11.92
N SER A 401 -18.63 14.79 10.82
CA SER A 401 -19.11 15.53 9.64
C SER A 401 -20.42 16.30 9.88
N THR A 402 -20.89 16.35 11.13
CA THR A 402 -22.09 17.05 11.60
C THR A 402 -21.77 18.28 12.46
N GLN A 403 -20.50 18.57 12.78
CA GLN A 403 -20.16 19.81 13.48
C GLN A 403 -20.24 21.02 12.55
N ALA A 404 -21.34 21.76 12.69
CA ALA A 404 -21.48 23.10 12.12
C ALA A 404 -20.34 24.01 12.61
N SER A 405 -19.83 24.86 11.71
CA SER A 405 -18.83 25.89 12.04
C SER A 405 -19.26 26.77 13.21
N PRO A 406 -18.31 27.32 14.00
CA PRO A 406 -18.64 28.15 15.16
C PRO A 406 -19.53 29.34 14.76
N ALA A 407 -20.59 29.55 15.53
CA ALA A 407 -21.63 30.51 15.21
C ALA A 407 -21.08 31.94 15.08
N ALA A 408 -21.36 32.58 13.94
CA ALA A 408 -21.24 34.03 13.80
C ALA A 408 -22.17 34.73 14.81
N PRO A 409 -21.82 35.92 15.33
CA PRO A 409 -22.52 36.52 16.46
C PRO A 409 -23.96 36.92 16.11
N ASN A 410 -24.88 36.61 17.04
CA ASN A 410 -26.29 36.96 16.95
C ASN A 410 -26.50 38.46 16.73
N ASN A 411 -27.27 38.81 15.70
CA ASN A 411 -27.95 40.11 15.61
C ASN A 411 -29.46 39.87 15.50
N GLU A 412 -30.18 40.13 16.59
CA GLU A 412 -31.64 40.21 16.56
C GLU A 412 -32.11 41.50 15.88
N ARG A 413 -33.10 41.37 14.98
CA ARG A 413 -34.37 42.13 14.90
C ARG A 413 -34.80 42.38 13.45
N GLY A 414 -36.10 42.28 13.21
CA GLY A 414 -36.73 42.88 12.03
C GLY A 414 -37.92 42.09 11.50
N SER A 415 -39.12 42.31 12.06
CA SER A 415 -40.36 41.90 11.40
C SER A 415 -40.68 42.84 10.24
N GLY A 416 -41.12 42.29 9.10
CA GLY A 416 -41.57 43.07 7.94
C GLY A 416 -41.53 42.25 6.65
N GLY A 417 -42.66 41.64 6.28
CA GLY A 417 -42.79 40.94 4.98
C GLY A 417 -43.43 41.83 3.90
N ILE A 418 -43.37 41.40 2.63
CA ILE A 418 -44.48 41.50 1.64
C ILE A 418 -44.13 40.87 0.27
N LEU A 419 -45.07 40.05 -0.21
CA LEU A 419 -45.40 39.57 -1.59
C LEU A 419 -44.35 39.11 -2.62
N GLY A 420 -44.71 37.94 -3.22
CA GLY A 420 -44.39 37.54 -4.60
C GLY A 420 -44.06 36.04 -4.72
N GLY A 421 -44.84 35.17 -5.36
CA GLY A 421 -46.17 35.30 -5.95
C GLY A 421 -46.64 33.89 -6.41
N ALA A 422 -47.93 33.57 -6.29
CA ALA A 422 -48.44 32.21 -6.53
C ALA A 422 -48.99 32.01 -7.96
N VAL A 423 -48.37 31.13 -8.74
CA VAL A 423 -48.95 30.47 -9.93
C VAL A 423 -48.29 29.08 -10.09
N GLY A 424 -49.05 28.01 -10.36
CA GLY A 424 -48.46 26.77 -10.92
C GLY A 424 -48.97 25.40 -10.42
N GLY A 425 -49.84 25.32 -9.41
CA GLY A 425 -50.39 24.04 -8.97
C GLY A 425 -51.61 23.59 -9.80
N ALA A 426 -51.44 22.62 -10.71
CA ALA A 426 -52.56 21.83 -11.29
C ALA A 426 -52.14 20.55 -12.06
N VAL A 427 -51.02 20.58 -12.80
CA VAL A 427 -50.76 19.56 -13.85
C VAL A 427 -49.99 18.33 -13.35
N GLY A 428 -49.15 18.46 -12.32
CA GLY A 428 -48.29 17.36 -11.84
C GLY A 428 -49.02 16.20 -11.15
N GLY A 429 -50.11 16.48 -10.42
CA GLY A 429 -50.80 15.47 -9.60
C GLY A 429 -51.53 14.40 -10.42
N VAL A 430 -52.14 14.78 -11.55
CA VAL A 430 -52.94 13.85 -12.36
C VAL A 430 -52.05 12.87 -13.15
N LEU A 431 -50.89 13.32 -13.62
CA LEU A 431 -49.94 12.48 -14.36
C LEU A 431 -49.31 11.38 -13.48
N LEU A 432 -48.99 11.68 -12.22
CA LEU A 432 -48.47 10.69 -11.27
C LEU A 432 -49.48 9.57 -10.95
N VAL A 433 -50.75 9.91 -10.79
CA VAL A 433 -51.82 8.91 -10.51
C VAL A 433 -52.07 8.02 -11.73
N ILE A 434 -52.10 8.58 -12.94
CA ILE A 434 -52.27 7.79 -14.18
C ILE A 434 -51.07 6.86 -14.40
N GLY A 435 -49.84 7.33 -14.17
CA GLY A 435 -48.63 6.51 -14.29
C GLY A 435 -48.61 5.29 -13.37
N LEU A 436 -49.04 5.46 -12.11
CA LEU A 436 -49.15 4.35 -11.14
C LEU A 436 -50.21 3.31 -11.55
N VAL A 437 -51.36 3.75 -12.06
CA VAL A 437 -52.41 2.83 -12.54
C VAL A 437 -51.93 2.01 -13.75
N VAL A 438 -51.26 2.65 -14.72
CA VAL A 438 -50.68 1.96 -15.89
C VAL A 438 -49.62 0.94 -15.46
N PHE A 439 -48.73 1.30 -14.53
CA PHE A 439 -47.70 0.39 -14.00
C PHE A 439 -48.31 -0.87 -13.35
N PHE A 440 -49.35 -0.72 -12.53
CA PHE A 440 -50.02 -1.87 -11.90
C PHE A 440 -50.81 -2.74 -12.90
N VAL A 441 -51.43 -2.15 -13.93
CA VAL A 441 -52.12 -2.92 -14.98
C VAL A 441 -51.12 -3.68 -15.86
N MET A 442 -49.98 -3.09 -16.22
CA MET A 442 -48.93 -3.78 -16.98
C MET A 442 -48.27 -4.90 -16.17
N LYS A 443 -48.01 -4.69 -14.87
CA LYS A 443 -47.49 -5.74 -13.97
C LYS A 443 -48.45 -6.93 -13.82
N LYS A 444 -49.78 -6.71 -13.94
CA LYS A 444 -50.79 -7.78 -13.90
C LYS A 444 -50.86 -8.59 -15.20
N LYS A 445 -50.40 -8.06 -16.35
CA LYS A 445 -50.52 -8.72 -17.67
C LYS A 445 -49.30 -9.58 -18.06
N ASN A 446 -48.18 -9.46 -17.37
CA ASN A 446 -46.93 -10.20 -17.66
C ASN A 446 -46.56 -11.28 -16.62
N ARG A 447 -47.51 -11.73 -15.78
CA ARG A 447 -47.35 -13.01 -15.06
C ARG A 447 -47.57 -14.15 -16.05
N LYS A 448 -46.49 -14.75 -16.55
CA LYS A 448 -46.52 -16.12 -17.04
C LYS A 448 -46.58 -17.07 -15.84
N GLU A 449 -47.30 -18.18 -15.98
CA GLU A 449 -47.23 -19.27 -15.01
C GLU A 449 -45.94 -20.08 -15.23
N PRO A 450 -45.32 -20.63 -14.17
CA PRO A 450 -44.13 -21.46 -14.28
C PRO A 450 -44.45 -22.79 -14.97
N THR A 451 -43.57 -23.21 -15.88
CA THR A 451 -43.66 -24.51 -16.59
C THR A 451 -43.25 -25.67 -15.68
N GLU A 452 -43.68 -26.90 -16.01
CA GLU A 452 -43.58 -28.04 -15.08
C GLU A 452 -42.14 -28.48 -14.73
N GLU A 453 -41.11 -28.07 -15.48
CA GLU A 453 -39.70 -28.23 -15.08
C GLU A 453 -39.31 -27.41 -13.83
N GLU A 454 -39.99 -26.31 -13.52
CA GLU A 454 -39.71 -25.49 -12.32
C GLU A 454 -40.31 -26.07 -11.02
N LYS A 455 -40.89 -27.29 -11.04
CA LYS A 455 -41.43 -27.97 -9.85
C LYS A 455 -40.52 -29.03 -9.24
N GLU A 456 -39.41 -29.41 -9.87
CA GLU A 456 -38.50 -30.44 -9.33
C GLU A 456 -37.30 -29.88 -8.54
N GLU A 457 -37.00 -28.57 -8.60
CA GLU A 457 -35.90 -27.95 -7.82
C GLU A 457 -36.33 -27.39 -6.43
N GLN A 458 -37.35 -27.98 -5.80
CA GLN A 458 -37.55 -27.85 -4.35
C GLN A 458 -37.10 -29.12 -3.62
N LEU A 459 -35.78 -29.32 -3.58
CA LEU A 459 -35.16 -30.29 -2.70
C LEU A 459 -35.41 -29.91 -1.24
N TYR A 460 -36.27 -30.69 -0.58
CA TYR A 460 -36.51 -30.65 0.85
C TYR A 460 -35.20 -30.98 1.59
N VAL A 461 -34.56 -29.97 2.17
CA VAL A 461 -33.40 -30.16 3.03
C VAL A 461 -33.89 -30.52 4.43
N ASP A 462 -33.69 -31.77 4.80
CA ASP A 462 -33.85 -32.26 6.17
C ASP A 462 -32.69 -31.74 7.02
N TRP A 463 -32.96 -30.75 7.87
CA TRP A 463 -31.92 -30.09 8.68
C TRP A 463 -31.36 -31.01 9.77
N ASP A 464 -32.14 -31.98 10.24
CA ASP A 464 -31.72 -32.94 11.28
C ASP A 464 -30.75 -33.99 10.72
N ALA A 465 -30.69 -34.15 9.39
CA ALA A 465 -29.72 -35.01 8.69
C ALA A 465 -28.34 -34.34 8.46
N ILE A 466 -28.20 -33.04 8.74
CA ILE A 466 -26.96 -32.27 8.50
C ILE A 466 -26.12 -32.09 9.79
N GLU A 467 -26.73 -32.10 10.97
CA GLU A 467 -26.00 -31.97 12.24
C GLU A 467 -25.15 -33.21 12.62
N GLY A 468 -25.33 -34.34 11.91
CA GLY A 468 -24.58 -35.58 12.14
C GLY A 468 -23.35 -35.83 11.25
N GLY A 469 -23.04 -34.94 10.29
CA GLY A 469 -22.13 -35.25 9.17
C GLY A 469 -20.91 -34.34 8.95
N TYR A 470 -20.71 -33.30 9.77
CA TYR A 470 -19.67 -32.27 9.55
C TYR A 470 -18.60 -32.18 10.64
N THR A 471 -18.38 -33.26 11.38
CA THR A 471 -17.07 -33.54 12.00
C THR A 471 -16.24 -34.38 11.02
N GLU A 472 -14.96 -34.03 10.82
CA GLU A 472 -14.00 -34.65 9.88
C GLU A 472 -14.10 -34.23 8.39
N ALA A 473 -13.70 -32.99 8.05
CA ALA A 473 -13.16 -32.67 6.71
C ALA A 473 -12.42 -31.30 6.55
N TYR A 474 -12.21 -30.47 7.59
CA TYR A 474 -11.37 -29.25 7.48
C TYR A 474 -10.52 -28.99 8.74
N THR A 475 -9.92 -30.06 9.27
CA THR A 475 -8.92 -30.01 10.34
C THR A 475 -7.60 -30.62 9.91
N GLU A 476 -6.99 -30.03 8.86
CA GLU A 476 -5.54 -30.15 8.62
C GLU A 476 -4.83 -28.84 8.95
N ALA A 477 -5.08 -28.36 10.18
CA ALA A 477 -4.05 -27.61 10.88
C ALA A 477 -2.92 -28.60 11.21
N CYS A 478 -1.67 -28.30 10.84
CA CYS A 478 -0.54 -29.15 11.23
C CYS A 478 -0.52 -29.27 12.76
N PRO A 479 -0.45 -30.50 13.32
CA PRO A 479 -0.44 -30.69 14.76
C PRO A 479 0.87 -30.12 15.33
N MET A 480 0.75 -29.10 16.17
CA MET A 480 1.88 -28.55 16.94
C MET A 480 2.22 -29.49 18.10
N PRO A 481 3.41 -30.12 18.13
CA PRO A 481 3.95 -30.61 19.39
C PRO A 481 4.36 -29.39 20.21
N ALA A 482 4.09 -29.38 21.52
CA ALA A 482 4.66 -28.37 22.41
C ALA A 482 6.17 -28.64 22.56
N ILE A 483 7.00 -27.97 21.74
CA ILE A 483 8.45 -28.14 21.76
C ILE A 483 9.04 -27.39 22.96
N ASN A 484 9.57 -28.16 23.90
CA ASN A 484 10.40 -27.69 25.00
C ASN A 484 11.71 -27.12 24.43
N THR A 485 12.01 -25.85 24.71
CA THR A 485 13.12 -25.08 24.10
C THR A 485 14.53 -25.49 24.60
N LYS A 486 14.71 -26.73 25.06
CA LYS A 486 15.98 -27.27 25.55
C LYS A 486 16.66 -28.28 24.61
N ASP A 487 15.91 -28.91 23.70
CA ASP A 487 16.44 -30.02 22.89
C ASP A 487 17.01 -29.60 21.51
N ILE A 488 16.81 -28.33 21.11
CA ILE A 488 17.21 -27.83 19.78
C ILE A 488 18.74 -27.73 19.60
N TYR A 489 19.51 -27.57 20.69
CA TYR A 489 20.97 -27.38 20.63
C TYR A 489 21.79 -28.68 20.53
N ALA A 490 21.17 -29.85 20.40
CA ALA A 490 21.87 -31.15 20.48
C ALA A 490 22.19 -31.84 19.13
N ASN A 491 21.62 -31.39 18.00
CA ASN A 491 21.63 -32.18 16.74
C ASN A 491 22.22 -31.48 15.50
N ALA A 492 22.90 -30.34 15.66
CA ALA A 492 23.42 -29.54 14.53
C ALA A 492 24.61 -30.15 13.76
N ASN A 493 25.22 -31.25 14.24
CA ASN A 493 26.47 -31.80 13.69
C ASN A 493 26.32 -33.26 13.20
N LYS A 494 25.62 -33.46 12.08
CA LYS A 494 25.78 -34.65 11.23
C LYS A 494 25.92 -34.24 9.75
N PRO A 495 26.97 -34.68 9.04
CA PRO A 495 27.08 -34.49 7.59
C PRO A 495 25.92 -35.15 6.85
N TYR A 496 25.49 -34.52 5.77
CA TYR A 496 24.47 -35.05 4.86
C TYR A 496 25.05 -36.19 4.01
N GLU A 497 24.39 -37.35 3.96
CA GLU A 497 24.71 -38.43 3.02
C GLU A 497 23.73 -38.40 1.82
N PRO A 498 24.22 -38.18 0.58
CA PRO A 498 23.36 -38.19 -0.59
C PRO A 498 22.79 -39.57 -0.91
N ASN A 499 21.55 -39.59 -1.39
CA ASN A 499 20.85 -40.78 -1.84
C ASN A 499 21.36 -41.28 -3.21
N ALA A 500 20.86 -42.44 -3.67
CA ALA A 500 21.34 -43.07 -4.90
C ALA A 500 21.07 -42.25 -6.17
N HIS A 501 19.97 -41.49 -6.23
CA HIS A 501 19.63 -40.63 -7.36
C HIS A 501 20.57 -39.43 -7.46
N GLU A 502 20.86 -38.78 -6.33
CA GLU A 502 21.80 -37.65 -6.24
C GLU A 502 23.22 -38.06 -6.65
N LYS A 503 23.63 -39.30 -6.34
CA LYS A 503 24.92 -39.86 -6.78
C LYS A 503 24.99 -40.06 -8.30
N GLU A 504 23.89 -40.44 -8.96
CA GLU A 504 23.86 -40.56 -10.42
C GLU A 504 23.86 -39.20 -11.14
N GLU A 505 23.17 -38.18 -10.61
CA GLU A 505 23.14 -36.84 -11.23
C GLU A 505 24.49 -36.11 -11.14
N VAL A 506 25.23 -36.29 -10.04
CA VAL A 506 26.60 -35.76 -9.90
C VAL A 506 27.57 -36.44 -10.88
N MET A 507 27.43 -37.75 -11.13
CA MET A 507 28.23 -38.44 -12.16
C MET A 507 27.89 -37.98 -13.59
N ARG A 508 26.65 -37.55 -13.85
CA ARG A 508 26.19 -37.21 -15.21
C ARG A 508 26.51 -35.77 -15.65
N SER A 509 27.05 -34.95 -14.75
CA SER A 509 27.25 -33.49 -14.95
C SER A 509 28.70 -33.01 -14.90
N SER A 510 29.68 -33.92 -14.77
CA SER A 510 31.11 -33.56 -14.75
C SER A 510 31.71 -33.41 -16.16
N PRO A 511 32.28 -32.25 -16.55
CA PRO A 511 32.96 -32.09 -17.83
C PRO A 511 34.34 -32.77 -17.83
N SER A 512 34.72 -33.40 -18.94
CA SER A 512 36.03 -34.01 -19.12
C SER A 512 37.11 -32.95 -19.41
N ILE A 513 38.07 -32.82 -18.50
CA ILE A 513 39.32 -32.06 -18.74
C ILE A 513 40.52 -32.97 -18.45
N ALA A 514 41.51 -32.93 -19.35
CA ALA A 514 42.63 -33.85 -19.37
C ALA A 514 43.70 -33.57 -18.30
N ASN A 515 44.44 -34.63 -17.95
CA ASN A 515 45.55 -34.63 -17.01
C ASN A 515 46.55 -33.48 -17.18
N THR A 516 46.91 -32.82 -16.08
CA THR A 516 48.32 -32.57 -15.75
C THR A 516 48.55 -32.81 -14.26
N ASN A 517 49.65 -33.49 -13.94
CA ASN A 517 49.92 -33.98 -12.58
C ASN A 517 50.62 -32.90 -11.74
N THR A 518 50.19 -32.71 -10.48
CA THR A 518 51.12 -32.50 -9.36
C THR A 518 50.43 -32.80 -8.03
N GLU A 519 50.90 -33.84 -7.33
CA GLU A 519 50.47 -34.15 -5.96
C GLU A 519 51.17 -33.20 -4.99
N THR A 520 50.46 -32.65 -4.00
CA THR A 520 50.99 -32.59 -2.62
C THR A 520 49.86 -32.64 -1.59
N THR A 521 50.08 -33.48 -0.59
CA THR A 521 49.21 -33.91 0.51
C THR A 521 48.62 -32.82 1.40
N ALA A 522 47.42 -33.08 1.93
CA ALA A 522 46.77 -32.28 2.98
C ALA A 522 47.25 -32.62 4.40
N VAL A 523 47.11 -31.67 5.32
CA VAL A 523 46.93 -31.93 6.78
C VAL A 523 45.95 -30.88 7.35
N ALA A 524 44.97 -31.33 8.13
CA ALA A 524 44.06 -30.46 8.89
C ALA A 524 44.52 -30.33 10.35
N SER A 525 44.20 -29.22 11.01
CA SER A 525 44.22 -29.15 12.48
C SER A 525 43.07 -28.28 13.00
N VAL A 526 42.48 -28.74 14.10
CA VAL A 526 41.38 -28.11 14.84
C VAL A 526 41.95 -27.55 16.13
N ASN A 527 41.48 -26.38 16.60
CA ASN A 527 41.15 -26.12 18.01
C ASN A 527 40.62 -24.70 18.23
N ALA A 528 39.56 -24.58 19.03
CA ALA A 528 39.21 -23.36 19.77
C ALA A 528 40.07 -23.24 21.04
N PRO A 529 40.03 -22.12 21.77
CA PRO A 529 39.21 -22.13 22.99
C PRO A 529 38.56 -20.79 23.39
N ASP A 530 37.74 -20.87 24.44
CA ASP A 530 36.95 -19.80 25.08
C ASP A 530 37.72 -18.89 26.09
N VAL A 531 37.19 -17.67 26.24
CA VAL A 531 36.97 -16.87 27.47
C VAL A 531 38.01 -16.85 28.61
N ALA A 532 38.54 -15.64 28.93
CA ALA A 532 38.45 -15.01 30.27
C ALA A 532 39.03 -13.57 30.33
N LEU A 533 38.60 -12.80 31.34
CA LEU A 533 39.19 -11.51 31.79
C LEU A 533 40.61 -11.76 32.42
N ASP A 534 41.49 -10.79 32.72
CA ASP A 534 41.26 -9.45 33.27
C ASP A 534 42.50 -8.50 33.22
N HIS A 535 42.25 -7.20 33.38
CA HIS A 535 43.05 -6.05 33.89
C HIS A 535 44.57 -5.78 33.63
N GLN A 536 44.85 -4.46 33.60
CA GLN A 536 46.12 -3.71 33.71
C GLN A 536 47.05 -3.66 32.46
N GLN A 537 47.15 -2.51 31.79
CA GLN A 537 48.04 -1.36 32.08
C GLN A 537 49.53 -1.71 32.00
N ASP A 538 50.21 -1.33 30.89
CA ASP A 538 51.20 -0.26 31.00
C ASP A 538 51.63 0.45 29.69
N THR A 539 52.00 1.71 29.92
CA THR A 539 52.60 2.79 29.11
C THR A 539 53.34 2.59 27.76
N HIS A 540 53.15 3.60 26.90
CA HIS A 540 54.16 4.33 26.08
C HIS A 540 55.10 3.59 25.08
N ARG A 541 54.93 3.88 23.78
CA ARG A 541 55.68 4.91 23.00
C ARG A 541 55.26 4.92 21.53
N GLY A 542 55.21 6.10 20.91
CA GLY A 542 55.02 6.24 19.46
C GLY A 542 56.28 6.75 18.74
N ASN A 543 56.29 6.58 17.42
CA ASN A 543 57.04 7.33 16.39
C ASN A 543 56.35 6.95 15.05
N TYR A 544 55.67 7.84 14.32
CA TYR A 544 56.15 8.92 13.43
C TYR A 544 56.85 8.45 12.13
N ILE A 545 56.56 9.17 11.02
CA ILE A 545 57.26 9.25 9.70
C ILE A 545 56.92 8.11 8.71
N THR A 546 56.54 8.32 7.42
CA THR A 546 56.23 9.53 6.60
C THR A 546 55.34 9.21 5.38
N LYS A 547 54.78 10.26 4.74
CA LYS A 547 54.13 10.29 3.41
C LYS A 547 55.01 9.76 2.25
N PRO A 548 54.43 9.63 1.04
CA PRO A 548 54.86 10.55 -0.04
C PRO A 548 53.70 11.31 -0.72
N ASP A 549 53.91 12.59 -1.04
CA ASP A 549 53.19 13.31 -2.11
C ASP A 549 54.18 13.54 -3.27
N ILE A 550 53.79 13.24 -4.52
CA ILE A 550 54.30 13.95 -5.71
C ILE A 550 53.12 14.13 -6.68
N VAL A 551 53.00 15.34 -7.22
CA VAL A 551 51.99 15.77 -8.20
C VAL A 551 52.56 15.65 -9.61
N LEU A 552 51.80 15.03 -10.52
CA LEU A 552 51.54 15.53 -11.89
C LEU A 552 50.33 14.80 -12.50
#